data_AF-A0A2X3JUM1-F1
#
_entry.id   AF-A0A2X3JUM1-F1
#
_cell.length_a   1.000
_cell.length_b   1.000
_cell.length_c   1.000
_cell.angle_alpha   90.00
_cell.angle_beta   90.00
_cell.angle_gamma   90.00
#
_symmetry.space_group_name_H-M   'P 1'
#
loop_
_entity.id
_entity.type
_entity.pdbx_description
1 polymer ?
#
loop_
_entity_poly.entity_id
_entity_poly.type
_entity_poly.pdbx_seq_one_letter_code
_entity_poly.pdbx_strand_id
1 'polypeptide(L)'
;MLKPLLEDEKALKVGQNLKYDRGILANYGIELRGIAFDTMLESYILNSVAGRHDMDSLAERWLKHKTITFEEIAGKGKNQLTFNQIALEEAGRYAPKMLMSPCSCI
;
A
#
# COMPACT_ATOMS: atom_id res chain seq x y z
N MET A 1 -1.78 -16.53 11.89
CA MET A 1 -1.10 -17.53 11.06
C MET A 1 -0.66 -16.96 9.69
N LEU A 2 0.11 -15.85 9.67
CA LEU A 2 0.61 -15.23 8.41
C LEU A 2 2.14 -15.21 8.31
N LYS A 3 2.83 -15.47 9.42
CA LYS A 3 4.28 -15.44 9.55
C LYS A 3 5.03 -16.28 8.50
N PRO A 4 4.71 -17.57 8.24
CA PRO A 4 5.48 -18.36 7.29
C PRO A 4 5.38 -17.86 5.84
N LEU A 5 4.26 -17.25 5.44
CA LEU A 5 4.12 -16.67 4.10
C LEU A 5 4.91 -15.37 3.95
N LEU A 6 4.94 -14.54 5.00
CA LEU A 6 5.66 -13.26 5.00
C LEU A 6 7.18 -13.43 5.08
N GLU A 7 7.65 -14.48 5.75
CA GLU A 7 9.09 -14.80 5.89
C GLU A 7 9.64 -15.66 4.73
N ASP A 8 8.78 -16.20 3.86
CA ASP A 8 9.23 -16.98 2.69
C ASP A 8 9.82 -16.08 1.60
N GLU A 9 11.10 -16.26 1.29
CA GLU A 9 11.79 -15.53 0.22
C GLU A 9 11.28 -15.89 -1.19
N LYS A 10 10.69 -17.08 -1.37
CA LYS A 10 10.14 -17.54 -2.65
C LYS A 10 8.75 -16.99 -2.93
N ALA A 11 8.02 -16.61 -1.89
CA ALA A 11 6.79 -15.86 -2.03
C ALA A 11 7.16 -14.41 -2.36
N LEU A 12 7.15 -14.06 -3.64
CA LEU A 12 7.44 -12.70 -4.11
C LEU A 12 6.28 -11.77 -3.75
N LYS A 13 6.59 -10.67 -3.05
CA LYS A 13 5.64 -9.65 -2.65
C LYS A 13 5.81 -8.39 -3.49
N VAL A 14 4.68 -7.89 -3.95
CA VAL A 14 4.51 -6.59 -4.61
C VAL A 14 3.77 -5.69 -3.64
N GLY A 15 4.21 -4.44 -3.50
CA GLY A 15 3.56 -3.47 -2.63
C GLY A 15 4.01 -2.05 -2.92
N GLN A 16 3.44 -1.09 -2.21
CA GLN A 16 3.81 0.31 -2.33
C GLN A 16 4.41 0.80 -1.01
N ASN A 17 5.68 1.24 -1.04
CA ASN A 17 6.41 1.69 0.15
C ASN A 17 6.59 0.58 1.23
N LEU A 18 7.09 -0.58 0.81
CA LEU A 18 7.27 -1.77 1.66
C LEU A 18 8.24 -1.56 2.84
N LYS A 19 8.99 -0.46 2.85
CA LYS A 19 9.80 -0.04 4.00
C LYS A 19 8.94 0.14 5.26
N TYR A 20 7.73 0.69 5.11
CA TYR A 20 6.82 0.93 6.23
C TYR A 20 6.27 -0.40 6.76
N ASP A 21 5.76 -1.26 5.88
CA ASP A 21 5.20 -2.58 6.25
C ASP A 21 6.23 -3.47 6.91
N ARG A 22 7.47 -3.49 6.41
CA ARG A 22 8.58 -4.21 7.04
C ARG A 22 8.82 -3.73 8.48
N GLY A 23 8.75 -2.42 8.73
CA GLY A 23 8.93 -1.85 10.06
C GLY A 23 7.81 -2.24 11.03
N ILE A 24 6.56 -2.21 10.56
CA ILE A 24 5.41 -2.65 11.36
C ILE A 24 5.50 -4.14 11.69
N LEU A 25 5.82 -4.99 10.72
CA LEU A 25 5.96 -6.44 10.92
C LEU A 25 7.14 -6.80 11.83
N ALA A 26 8.24 -6.04 11.77
CA ALA A 26 9.37 -6.20 12.68
C ALA A 26 8.97 -5.98 14.15
N ASN A 27 8.01 -5.08 14.44
CA ASN A 27 7.49 -4.88 15.80
C ASN A 27 6.75 -6.13 16.34
N TYR A 28 6.25 -6.99 15.44
CA TYR A 28 5.62 -8.27 15.78
C TYR A 28 6.59 -9.46 15.66
N GLY A 29 7.89 -9.22 15.47
CA GLY A 29 8.91 -10.26 15.32
C GLY A 29 8.71 -11.10 14.05
N ILE A 30 8.21 -10.48 12.98
CA ILE A 30 8.05 -11.09 11.65
C ILE A 30 9.03 -10.41 10.69
N GLU A 31 9.91 -11.20 10.07
CA GLU A 31 10.87 -10.67 9.11
C GLU A 31 10.29 -10.72 7.69
N LEU A 32 9.78 -9.59 7.18
CA LEU A 32 9.25 -9.55 5.82
C LEU A 32 10.37 -9.81 4.80
N ARG A 33 10.34 -10.98 4.14
CA ARG A 33 11.28 -11.42 3.09
C ARG A 33 10.56 -11.55 1.75
N GLY A 34 11.31 -11.65 0.65
CA GLY A 34 10.71 -11.78 -0.69
C GLY A 34 10.10 -10.48 -1.24
N ILE A 35 10.55 -9.32 -0.78
CA ILE A 35 10.13 -8.02 -1.32
C ILE A 35 10.72 -7.87 -2.72
N ALA A 36 9.92 -8.16 -3.74
CA ALA A 36 10.40 -8.23 -5.12
C ALA A 36 10.17 -6.92 -5.87
N PHE A 37 9.04 -6.26 -5.59
CA PHE A 37 8.60 -5.09 -6.35
C PHE A 37 8.02 -4.02 -5.42
N ASP A 38 8.56 -2.80 -5.51
CA ASP A 38 8.02 -1.62 -4.85
C ASP A 38 7.57 -0.63 -5.92
N THR A 39 6.27 -0.44 -6.05
CA THR A 39 5.68 0.37 -7.14
C THR A 39 6.04 1.85 -7.04
N MET A 40 6.40 2.33 -5.84
CA MET A 40 6.95 3.68 -5.66
C MET A 40 8.34 3.78 -6.29
N LEU A 41 9.20 2.79 -6.08
CA LEU A 41 10.55 2.76 -6.64
C LEU A 41 10.53 2.49 -8.14
N GLU A 42 9.66 1.59 -8.62
CA GLU A 42 9.48 1.34 -10.06
C GLU A 42 9.10 2.62 -10.79
N SER A 43 8.13 3.36 -10.26
CA SER A 43 7.70 4.64 -10.83
C SER A 43 8.80 5.70 -10.77
N TYR A 44 9.56 5.75 -9.67
CA TYR A 44 10.69 6.68 -9.52
C TYR A 44 11.83 6.39 -10.50
N ILE A 45 12.20 5.12 -10.67
CA ILE A 45 13.20 4.67 -11.65
C ILE A 45 12.72 4.99 -13.07
N LEU A 46 11.43 4.77 -13.35
CA LEU A 46 10.86 4.96 -14.67
C LEU A 46 10.88 6.44 -15.08
N ASN A 47 10.52 7.35 -14.16
CA ASN A 47 10.60 8.77 -14.44
C ASN A 47 10.53 9.62 -13.14
N SER A 48 11.70 9.93 -12.57
CA SER A 48 11.83 10.68 -11.31
C SER A 48 11.30 12.12 -11.34
N VAL A 49 11.07 12.69 -12.53
CA VAL A 49 10.54 14.05 -12.73
C VAL A 49 9.09 14.07 -13.19
N ALA A 50 8.45 12.90 -13.34
CA ALA A 50 7.06 12.83 -13.80
C ALA A 50 6.06 13.41 -12.79
N GLY A 51 6.43 13.64 -11.54
CA GLY A 51 5.58 14.26 -10.52
C GLY A 51 5.63 13.51 -9.19
N ARG A 52 4.55 13.54 -8.42
CA ARG A 52 4.50 12.80 -7.16
C ARG A 52 4.29 11.30 -7.44
N HIS A 53 5.06 10.46 -6.75
CA HIS A 53 4.99 8.99 -6.83
C HIS A 53 4.07 8.39 -5.74
N ASP A 54 3.13 9.18 -5.24
CA ASP A 54 2.08 8.68 -4.35
C ASP A 54 1.04 7.88 -5.13
N MET A 55 0.38 6.96 -4.43
CA MET A 55 -0.58 6.02 -5.00
C MET A 55 -1.73 6.72 -5.73
N ASP A 56 -2.22 7.84 -5.20
CA ASP A 56 -3.29 8.61 -5.81
C ASP A 56 -2.87 9.17 -7.17
N SER A 57 -1.67 9.76 -7.24
CA SER A 57 -1.09 10.26 -8.49
C SER A 57 -0.82 9.15 -9.51
N LEU A 58 -0.38 7.97 -9.06
CA LEU A 58 -0.12 6.82 -9.94
C LEU A 58 -1.41 6.19 -10.46
N ALA A 59 -2.43 6.01 -9.62
CA ALA A 59 -3.72 5.46 -10.04
C ALA A 59 -4.43 6.38 -11.05
N GLU A 60 -4.38 7.69 -10.84
CA GLU A 60 -4.94 8.66 -11.79
C GLU A 60 -4.16 8.67 -13.11
N ARG A 61 -2.83 8.56 -13.07
CA ARG A 61 -1.98 8.58 -14.27
C ARG A 61 -2.11 7.31 -15.12
N TRP A 62 -2.00 6.14 -14.49
CA TRP A 62 -1.88 4.86 -15.19
C TRP A 62 -3.24 4.18 -15.41
N LEU A 63 -4.13 4.27 -14.42
CA LEU A 63 -5.43 3.59 -14.45
C LEU A 63 -6.59 4.55 -14.77
N LYS A 64 -6.32 5.86 -14.88
CA LYS A 64 -7.34 6.93 -14.96
C LYS A 64 -8.41 6.77 -13.87
N HIS A 65 -8.00 6.24 -12.73
CA HIS A 65 -8.88 5.88 -11.64
C HIS A 65 -8.57 6.75 -10.43
N LYS A 66 -9.59 7.47 -9.95
CA LYS A 66 -9.47 8.29 -8.75
C LYS A 66 -9.65 7.42 -7.52
N THR A 67 -8.58 7.24 -6.76
CA THR A 67 -8.62 6.44 -5.53
C THR A 67 -9.31 7.19 -4.39
N ILE A 68 -9.92 6.44 -3.48
CA ILE A 68 -10.50 6.96 -2.24
C ILE A 68 -9.35 7.51 -1.39
N THR A 69 -9.45 8.78 -1.02
CA THR A 69 -8.43 9.43 -0.18
C THR A 69 -8.61 9.02 1.29
N PHE A 70 -7.53 9.03 2.08
CA PHE A 70 -7.65 8.76 3.52
C PHE A 70 -8.58 9.76 4.20
N GLU A 71 -8.64 10.99 3.69
CA GLU A 71 -9.53 12.03 4.18
C GLU A 71 -11.03 11.73 3.96
N GLU A 72 -11.37 10.94 2.95
CA GLU A 72 -12.76 10.51 2.70
C GLU A 72 -13.26 9.52 3.75
N ILE A 73 -12.38 8.66 4.27
CA ILE A 73 -12.74 7.64 5.29
C ILE A 73 -12.48 8.10 6.73
N ALA A 74 -11.44 8.91 6.93
CA ALA A 74 -11.00 9.34 8.25
C ALA A 74 -11.47 10.76 8.60
N GLY A 75 -11.99 11.51 7.61
CA GLY A 75 -12.27 12.94 7.75
C GLY A 75 -11.02 13.81 7.71
N LYS A 76 -11.21 15.13 7.93
CA LYS A 76 -10.14 16.15 7.90
C LYS A 76 -10.05 16.92 9.22
N GLY A 77 -8.85 17.42 9.52
CA GLY A 77 -8.61 18.35 10.64
C GLY A 77 -8.43 17.65 11.99
N LYS A 78 -8.68 18.37 13.10
CA LYS A 78 -8.43 17.88 14.48
C LYS A 78 -9.30 16.68 14.88
N ASN A 79 -10.42 16.46 14.20
CA ASN A 79 -11.32 15.32 14.43
C ASN A 79 -11.09 14.18 13.44
N GLN A 80 -9.93 14.14 12.78
CA GLN A 80 -9.57 13.03 11.90
C GLN A 80 -9.54 11.73 12.72
N LEU A 81 -10.35 10.78 12.30
CA LEU A 81 -10.46 9.46 12.91
C LEU A 81 -9.18 8.67 12.66
N THR A 82 -8.76 7.91 13.67
CA THR A 82 -7.69 6.92 13.47
C THR A 82 -8.26 5.70 12.77
N PHE A 83 -7.43 4.92 12.06
CA PHE A 83 -7.88 3.75 11.30
C PHE A 83 -8.69 2.75 12.15
N ASN A 84 -8.39 2.67 13.45
CA ASN A 84 -9.10 1.82 14.41
C ASN A 84 -10.54 2.28 14.74
N GLN A 85 -10.90 3.51 14.37
CA GLN A 85 -12.21 4.12 14.61
C GLN A 85 -13.09 4.14 13.34
N ILE A 86 -12.56 3.70 12.20
CA ILE A 86 -13.28 3.66 10.93
C ILE A 86 -14.10 2.36 10.88
N ALA A 87 -15.31 2.43 10.31
CA ALA A 87 -16.15 1.25 10.15
C ALA A 87 -15.46 0.20 9.27
N LEU A 88 -15.62 -1.09 9.59
CA LEU A 88 -14.94 -2.18 8.89
C LEU A 88 -15.24 -2.18 7.39
N GLU A 89 -16.44 -1.77 6.99
CA GLU A 89 -16.83 -1.67 5.57
C GLU A 89 -16.07 -0.57 4.83
N GLU A 90 -15.86 0.59 5.44
CA GLU A 90 -15.09 1.69 4.84
C GLU A 90 -13.59 1.38 4.84
N ALA A 91 -13.10 0.82 5.95
CA ALA A 91 -11.74 0.31 6.04
C ALA A 91 -11.48 -0.79 5.00
N GLY A 92 -12.47 -1.66 4.75
CA GLY A 92 -12.41 -2.72 3.74
C GLY A 92 -12.46 -2.21 2.30
N ARG A 93 -13.09 -1.06 2.03
CA ARG A 93 -13.01 -0.39 0.72
C ARG A 93 -11.66 0.30 0.50
N TYR A 94 -11.02 0.75 1.57
CA TYR A 94 -9.71 1.39 1.52
C TYR A 94 -8.54 0.39 1.53
N ALA A 95 -8.64 -0.73 2.25
CA ALA A 95 -7.55 -1.71 2.40
C ALA A 95 -7.02 -2.31 1.08
N PRO A 96 -7.83 -2.59 0.04
CA PRO A 96 -7.35 -3.05 -1.27
C PRO A 96 -6.38 -2.08 -1.93
N LYS A 97 -6.48 -0.77 -1.60
CA LYS A 97 -5.52 0.26 -2.01
C LYS A 97 -4.15 -0.02 -1.40
N MET A 98 -4.06 -0.37 -0.11
CA MET A 98 -2.78 -0.73 0.53
C MET A 98 -2.23 -2.08 0.06
N LEU A 99 -3.13 -3.03 -0.21
CA LEU A 99 -2.75 -4.43 -0.44
C LEU A 99 -2.46 -4.78 -1.90
N MET A 100 -2.44 -3.81 -2.82
CA MET A 100 -2.30 -3.99 -4.29
C MET A 100 -2.62 -5.42 -4.73
N SER A 101 -3.91 -5.62 -5.02
CA SER A 101 -4.50 -6.83 -5.63
C SER A 101 -3.50 -7.59 -6.51
N PRO A 102 -3.44 -8.94 -6.45
CA PRO A 102 -2.52 -9.73 -7.23
C PRO A 102 -2.62 -9.32 -8.69
N CYS A 103 -1.47 -8.92 -9.23
CA CYS A 103 -1.26 -8.43 -10.57
C CYS A 103 -2.07 -9.25 -11.60
N SER A 104 -3.24 -8.75 -11.98
CA SER A 104 -3.96 -9.13 -13.18
C SER A 104 -3.87 -7.96 -14.15
N CYS A 105 -2.64 -7.59 -14.50
CA CYS A 105 -2.36 -6.77 -15.67
C CYS A 105 -1.94 -7.73 -16.78
N ILE A 106 -2.93 -8.17 -17.56
CA ILE A 106 -2.77 -8.49 -18.98
C ILE A 106 -3.03 -7.18 -19.72
#